data_AF-A0A4Q2YH57-F1
#
_entry.id   AF-A0A4Q2YH57-F1
#
_cell.length_a   1.000
_cell.length_b   1.000
_cell.length_c   1.000
_cell.angle_alpha   90.00
_cell.angle_beta   90.00
_cell.angle_gamma   90.00
#
_symmetry.space_group_name_H-M   'P 1'
#
loop_
_entity.id
_entity.type
_entity.pdbx_description
1 polymer ?
#
loop_
_entity_poly.entity_id
_entity_poly.type
_entity_poly.pdbx_seq_one_letter_code
_entity_poly.pdbx_strand_id
1 'polypeptide(L)'
;MKRALALIIFASGPLAAQVPRAEAVDPALAQDNGEVLFLRGKNLYDEAHASTVPDSRIAYFQRAADISNQYLAVHGDHPNAEMAYWYL
;
A
#
# COMPACT_ATOMS: atom_id res chain seq x y z
N MET A 1 -62.96 23.79 16.26
CA MET A 1 -61.74 24.21 16.98
C MET A 1 -60.88 22.97 17.17
N LYS A 2 -59.71 22.83 16.54
CA LYS A 2 -58.42 23.20 17.13
C LYS A 2 -57.37 23.23 16.01
N ARG A 3 -57.00 24.45 15.61
CA ARG A 3 -55.86 24.75 14.74
C ARG A 3 -54.60 24.68 15.62
N ALA A 4 -53.84 23.58 15.60
CA ALA A 4 -52.57 23.53 16.36
C ALA A 4 -51.64 22.37 15.96
N LEU A 5 -51.54 22.00 14.68
CA LEU A 5 -50.62 20.95 14.26
C LEU A 5 -49.78 21.38 13.05
N ALA A 6 -49.06 22.50 13.18
CA ALA A 6 -48.26 23.04 12.07
C ALA A 6 -46.93 23.68 12.53
N LEU A 7 -46.34 23.24 13.65
CA LEU A 7 -45.19 23.94 14.24
C LEU A 7 -44.10 23.01 14.81
N ILE A 8 -43.85 21.86 14.16
CA ILE A 8 -42.71 20.98 14.54
C ILE A 8 -41.96 20.47 13.30
N ILE A 9 -41.78 21.30 12.26
CA ILE A 9 -40.97 20.91 11.07
C ILE A 9 -39.95 22.00 10.70
N PHE A 10 -39.38 22.70 11.68
CA PHE A 10 -38.34 23.71 11.40
C PHE A 10 -37.04 23.55 12.20
N ALA A 11 -36.86 22.44 12.92
CA ALA A 11 -35.64 22.22 13.72
C ALA A 11 -34.63 21.24 13.09
N SER A 12 -34.87 20.71 11.89
CA SER A 12 -33.91 19.84 11.19
C SER A 12 -33.00 20.66 10.28
N GLY A 13 -32.15 21.50 10.88
CA GLY A 13 -30.96 21.99 10.16
C GLY A 13 -30.01 20.81 9.90
N PRO A 14 -29.21 20.82 8.81
CA PRO A 14 -28.18 19.81 8.62
C PRO A 14 -27.23 19.91 9.82
N LEU A 15 -27.18 18.87 10.66
CA LEU A 15 -26.05 18.70 11.56
C LEU A 15 -24.82 18.73 10.65
N ALA A 16 -23.94 19.72 10.83
CA ALA A 16 -22.63 19.70 10.23
C ALA A 16 -21.98 18.38 10.66
N ALA A 17 -21.95 17.40 9.75
CA ALA A 17 -21.23 16.17 9.97
C ALA A 17 -19.79 16.58 10.24
N GLN A 18 -19.35 16.43 11.50
CA GLN A 18 -17.95 16.61 11.82
C GLN A 18 -17.18 15.68 10.90
N VAL A 19 -16.30 16.26 10.08
CA VAL A 19 -15.33 15.47 9.34
C VAL A 19 -14.60 14.65 10.40
N PRO A 20 -14.65 13.30 10.35
CA PRO A 20 -13.98 12.48 11.34
C PRO A 20 -12.52 12.92 11.39
N ARG A 21 -12.04 13.30 12.58
CA ARG A 21 -10.64 13.66 12.75
C ARG A 21 -9.84 12.38 12.58
N ALA A 22 -8.79 12.43 11.76
CA ALA A 22 -7.87 11.31 11.63
C ALA A 22 -7.27 11.01 13.01
N GLU A 23 -7.52 9.80 13.51
CA GLU A 23 -6.88 9.28 14.72
C GLU A 23 -5.47 8.80 14.37
N ALA A 24 -4.61 8.68 15.39
CA ALA A 24 -3.30 8.08 15.20
C ALA A 24 -3.46 6.64 14.72
N VAL A 25 -2.78 6.28 13.63
CA VAL A 25 -2.78 4.91 13.09
C VAL A 25 -2.22 3.97 14.14
N ASP A 26 -2.92 2.85 14.35
CA ASP A 26 -2.45 1.78 15.25
C ASP A 26 -1.04 1.31 14.82
N PRO A 27 -0.02 1.41 15.70
CA PRO A 27 1.32 0.93 15.38
C PRO A 27 1.38 -0.55 15.01
N ALA A 28 0.41 -1.37 15.44
CA ALA A 28 0.32 -2.78 15.03
C ALA A 28 -0.07 -2.95 13.55
N LEU A 29 -0.61 -1.92 12.93
CA LEU A 29 -0.91 -1.86 11.48
C LEU A 29 0.22 -1.17 10.70
N ALA A 30 1.38 -0.92 11.33
CA ALA A 30 2.54 -0.39 10.64
C ALA A 30 2.95 -1.34 9.51
N GLN A 31 3.28 -0.75 8.37
CA GLN A 31 3.71 -1.49 7.21
C GLN A 31 5.08 -2.13 7.47
N ASP A 32 5.21 -3.42 7.14
CA ASP A 32 6.51 -4.08 7.13
C ASP A 32 7.33 -3.58 5.94
N ASN A 33 8.33 -2.75 6.21
CA ASN A 33 9.20 -2.19 5.18
C ASN A 33 10.01 -3.26 4.44
N GLY A 34 10.36 -4.36 5.10
CA GLY A 34 11.06 -5.48 4.47
C GLY A 34 10.17 -6.16 3.43
N GLU A 35 8.93 -6.47 3.80
CA GLU A 35 7.93 -7.01 2.88
C GLU A 35 7.70 -6.10 1.66
N VAL A 36 7.56 -4.79 1.88
CA VAL A 36 7.35 -3.82 0.79
C VAL A 36 8.51 -3.83 -0.21
N LEU A 37 9.73 -3.78 0.30
CA LEU A 37 10.91 -3.72 -0.56
C LEU A 37 11.10 -5.05 -1.32
N PHE A 38 10.89 -6.18 -0.64
CA PHE A 38 10.90 -7.50 -1.25
C PHE A 38 9.88 -7.61 -2.39
N LEU A 39 8.61 -7.26 -2.13
CA LEU A 39 7.54 -7.31 -3.13
C LEU A 39 7.86 -6.42 -4.33
N ARG A 40 8.51 -5.28 -4.12
CA ARG A 40 8.91 -4.39 -5.21
C ARG A 40 9.92 -5.05 -6.16
N GLY A 41 10.93 -5.75 -5.63
CA GLY A 41 11.90 -6.49 -6.43
C GLY A 41 11.25 -7.65 -7.18
N LYS A 42 10.46 -8.46 -6.47
CA LYS A 42 9.69 -9.58 -7.04
C LYS A 42 8.77 -9.14 -8.18
N ASN A 43 8.01 -8.06 -8.00
CA ASN A 43 7.05 -7.61 -9.01
C ASN A 43 7.76 -7.18 -10.30
N LEU A 44 8.93 -6.52 -10.22
CA LEU A 44 9.72 -6.19 -11.41
C LEU A 44 10.26 -7.43 -12.11
N TYR A 45 10.67 -8.44 -11.35
CA TYR A 45 11.09 -9.72 -11.92
C TYR A 45 9.94 -10.42 -12.67
N ASP A 46 8.75 -10.42 -12.06
CA ASP A 46 7.54 -10.97 -12.68
C ASP A 46 7.15 -10.17 -13.95
N GLU A 47 7.24 -8.84 -13.91
CA GLU A 47 7.04 -7.95 -15.07
C GLU A 47 8.07 -8.21 -16.18
N ALA A 48 9.32 -8.48 -15.83
CA ALA A 48 10.36 -8.84 -16.79
C ALA A 48 9.99 -10.11 -17.56
N HIS A 49 9.55 -11.16 -16.86
CA HIS A 49 9.10 -12.40 -17.49
C HIS A 49 7.86 -12.20 -18.37
N ALA A 50 6.93 -11.34 -17.96
CA ALA A 50 5.73 -11.02 -18.73
C ALA A 50 6.02 -10.15 -19.96
N SER A 51 7.10 -9.38 -19.96
CA SER A 51 7.43 -8.43 -21.03
C SER A 51 7.78 -9.13 -22.34
N THR A 52 7.23 -8.66 -23.45
CA THR A 52 7.58 -9.13 -24.80
C THR A 52 8.61 -8.21 -25.48
N VAL A 53 8.89 -7.05 -24.90
CA VAL A 53 9.84 -6.05 -25.44
C VAL A 53 11.24 -6.33 -24.86
N PRO A 54 12.25 -6.64 -25.69
CA PRO A 54 13.58 -7.02 -25.20
C PRO A 54 14.23 -5.99 -24.27
N ASP A 55 14.23 -4.71 -24.65
CA ASP A 55 14.88 -3.65 -23.85
C ASP A 55 14.20 -3.47 -22.50
N SER A 56 12.86 -3.46 -22.47
CA SER A 56 12.09 -3.37 -21.22
C SER A 56 12.35 -4.58 -20.33
N ARG A 57 12.40 -5.79 -20.90
CA ARG A 57 12.70 -7.02 -20.16
C ARG A 57 14.05 -6.94 -19.46
N ILE A 58 15.09 -6.50 -20.17
CA ILE A 58 16.44 -6.34 -19.60
C ILE A 58 16.41 -5.30 -18.47
N ALA A 59 15.79 -4.15 -18.71
CA ALA A 59 15.70 -3.09 -17.70
C ALA A 59 14.96 -3.53 -16.43
N TYR A 60 13.90 -4.31 -16.57
CA TYR A 60 13.15 -4.86 -15.43
C TYR A 60 13.98 -5.87 -14.63
N PHE A 61 14.65 -6.82 -15.29
CA PHE A 61 15.52 -7.76 -14.58
C PHE A 61 16.67 -7.07 -13.84
N GLN A 62 17.34 -6.11 -14.47
CA GLN A 62 18.41 -5.34 -13.83
C GLN A 62 17.90 -4.63 -12.58
N ARG A 63 16.73 -3.99 -12.68
CA ARG A 63 16.16 -3.26 -11.55
C ARG A 63 15.61 -4.17 -10.46
N ALA A 64 15.10 -5.35 -10.82
CA ALA A 64 14.72 -6.37 -9.85
C ALA A 64 15.94 -6.83 -9.05
N ALA A 65 17.04 -7.15 -9.73
CA ALA A 65 18.29 -7.56 -9.09
C ALA A 65 18.87 -6.48 -8.18
N ASP A 66 18.86 -5.21 -8.60
CA ASP A 66 19.32 -4.07 -7.78
C ASP A 66 18.51 -3.95 -6.49
N ILE A 67 17.19 -4.05 -6.57
CA ILE A 67 16.30 -3.96 -5.41
C ILE A 67 16.45 -5.17 -4.49
N SER A 68 16.60 -6.37 -5.05
CA SER A 68 16.82 -7.60 -4.28
C SER A 68 18.17 -7.55 -3.54
N ASN A 69 19.22 -7.05 -4.19
CA ASN A 69 20.52 -6.79 -3.54
C ASN A 69 20.40 -5.75 -2.41
N GLN A 70 19.66 -4.66 -2.64
CA GLN A 70 19.40 -3.65 -1.60
C GLN A 70 18.64 -4.27 -0.42
N TYR A 71 17.61 -5.07 -0.70
CA TYR A 71 16.84 -5.76 0.31
C TYR A 71 17.72 -6.70 1.15
N LEU A 72 18.58 -7.52 0.53
CA LEU A 72 19.50 -8.40 1.25
C LEU A 72 20.50 -7.64 2.12
N ALA A 73 20.95 -6.46 1.68
CA ALA A 73 21.87 -5.62 2.44
C ALA A 73 21.23 -4.99 3.69
N VAL A 74 19.93 -4.68 3.64
CA VAL A 74 19.21 -3.98 4.73
C VAL A 74 18.39 -4.94 5.60
N HIS A 75 17.91 -6.04 5.03
CA HIS A 75 16.95 -6.98 5.61
C HIS A 75 17.43 -8.44 5.51
N GLY A 76 18.73 -8.68 5.68
CA GLY A 76 19.33 -10.02 5.57
C GLY A 76 18.78 -11.06 6.56
N ASP A 77 18.18 -10.63 7.67
CA ASP A 77 17.55 -11.50 8.68
C ASP A 77 16.01 -11.57 8.55
N HIS A 78 15.40 -10.91 7.55
CA HIS A 78 13.95 -10.92 7.35
C HIS A 78 13.50 -12.27 6.74
N PRO A 79 12.28 -12.77 7.02
CA PRO A 79 11.83 -14.08 6.53
C PRO A 79 11.95 -14.31 5.01
N ASN A 80 11.87 -13.25 4.21
CA ASN A 80 12.03 -13.35 2.75
C ASN A 80 13.49 -13.23 2.27
N ALA A 81 14.49 -13.20 3.17
CA ALA A 81 15.92 -13.11 2.82
C ALA A 81 16.35 -14.23 1.88
N GLU A 82 16.03 -15.48 2.20
CA GLU A 82 16.32 -16.62 1.33
C GLU A 82 15.60 -16.50 -0.02
N MET A 83 14.34 -16.04 0.00
CA MET A 83 13.56 -15.83 -1.23
C MET A 83 14.16 -14.75 -2.13
N ALA A 84 14.75 -13.70 -1.57
CA ALA A 84 15.31 -12.59 -2.33
C ALA A 84 16.47 -13.00 -3.25
N TYR A 85 17.22 -14.05 -2.90
CA TYR A 85 18.29 -14.59 -3.75
C TYR A 85 17.79 -15.18 -5.07
N TRP A 86 16.52 -15.58 -5.17
CA TRP A 86 15.94 -16.12 -6.40
C TRP A 86 15.65 -15.04 -7.46
N TYR A 87 15.76 -13.76 -7.07
CA TYR A 87 15.49 -12.60 -7.91
C TYR A 87 16.77 -11.84 -8.30
N LEU A 88 17.93 -12.48 -8.16
CA LEU A 88 19.24 -12.02 -8.65
C LEU A 88 19.59 -12.74 -9.97
#